data_AF-B1ZTQ3-F1
#
_entry.id   AF-B1ZTQ3-F1
#
_cell.length_a   1.000
_cell.length_b   1.000
_cell.length_c   1.000
_cell.angle_alpha   90.00
_cell.angle_beta   90.00
_cell.angle_gamma   90.00
#
_symmetry.space_group_name_H-M   'P 1'
#
loop_
_entity.id
_entity.type
_entity.pdbx_description
1 polymer ?
#
loop_
_entity_poly.entity_id
_entity_poly.type
_entity_poly.pdbx_seq_one_letter_code
_entity_poly.pdbx_strand_id
1 'polypeptide(L)'
;MKSLLTLACSALLVLAAPAAFAQHDHAADSGATQPAASESIAAQKADYPLQVCAVSGEELGSMGEPFDYIHKEDGKPDRLVRMCCDGCVKKFKKDPAKYLKKIDEAAANKAAGHTASKH
;
A
#
# COMPACT_ATOMS: atom_id res chain seq x y z
N MET A 1 23.41 -48.56 26.53
CA MET A 1 23.15 -50.00 26.74
C MET A 1 21.72 -50.26 26.34
N LYS A 2 21.52 -51.10 25.30
CA LYS A 2 20.35 -51.95 24.96
C LYS A 2 18.94 -51.36 25.22
N SER A 3 18.04 -51.22 24.26
CA SER A 3 17.57 -52.21 23.27
C SER A 3 16.70 -51.44 22.25
N LEU A 4 16.77 -51.57 20.92
CA LEU A 4 16.85 -52.75 20.05
C LEU A 4 15.63 -53.69 20.21
N LEU A 5 14.63 -53.54 19.32
CA LEU A 5 13.78 -54.58 18.71
C LEU A 5 12.77 -53.86 17.77
N THR A 6 13.00 -53.60 16.48
CA THR A 6 12.98 -54.51 15.30
C THR A 6 11.94 -55.62 15.33
N LEU A 7 10.85 -55.45 14.57
CA LEU A 7 10.13 -56.42 13.71
C LEU A 7 8.84 -55.71 13.23
N ALA A 8 8.37 -55.73 11.99
CA ALA A 8 8.73 -56.49 10.80
C ALA A 8 8.20 -55.77 9.55
N CYS A 9 8.95 -55.93 8.47
CA CYS A 9 8.53 -56.05 7.08
C CYS A 9 7.08 -55.67 6.71
N SER A 10 6.94 -54.63 5.91
CA SER A 10 6.25 -54.79 4.63
C SER A 10 6.99 -53.98 3.58
N ALA A 11 7.88 -54.68 2.89
CA ALA A 11 8.39 -54.27 1.60
C ALA A 11 7.19 -54.10 0.65
N LEU A 12 6.99 -52.89 0.17
CA LEU A 12 6.34 -52.64 -1.11
C LEU A 12 7.25 -51.71 -1.90
N LEU A 13 8.11 -52.37 -2.66
CA LEU A 13 8.72 -51.86 -3.88
C LEU A 13 7.67 -51.15 -4.74
N VAL A 14 7.81 -49.84 -4.91
CA VAL A 14 7.45 -49.18 -6.17
C VAL A 14 8.67 -48.37 -6.60
N LEU A 15 9.51 -49.01 -7.41
CA LEU A 15 10.51 -48.36 -8.24
C LEU A 15 9.79 -47.64 -9.39
N ALA A 16 9.84 -46.30 -9.42
CA ALA A 16 9.97 -45.52 -10.65
C ALA A 16 10.15 -44.02 -10.32
N ALA A 17 11.34 -43.50 -10.63
CA ALA A 17 11.70 -42.08 -10.72
C ALA A 17 10.98 -41.37 -11.90
N PRO A 18 11.21 -40.09 -12.23
CA PRO A 18 11.86 -38.97 -11.53
C PRO A 18 10.99 -37.69 -11.45
N ALA A 19 11.42 -36.70 -10.67
CA ALA A 19 11.26 -35.26 -10.89
C ALA A 19 9.99 -34.76 -11.62
N ALA A 20 8.89 -34.60 -10.88
CA ALA A 20 7.76 -33.78 -11.31
C ALA A 20 6.97 -33.26 -10.09
N PHE A 21 7.61 -32.48 -9.21
CA PHE A 21 6.84 -31.44 -8.51
C PHE A 21 6.59 -30.33 -9.53
N ALA A 22 5.63 -30.58 -10.40
CA ALA A 22 4.83 -29.53 -11.00
C ALA A 22 4.00 -28.89 -9.87
N GLN A 23 4.64 -28.11 -9.01
CA GLN A 23 3.98 -26.94 -8.47
C GLN A 23 4.18 -25.88 -9.53
N HIS A 24 3.10 -25.60 -10.26
CA HIS A 24 2.99 -24.60 -11.31
C HIS A 24 4.03 -23.48 -11.17
N ASP A 25 4.95 -23.44 -12.13
CA ASP A 25 5.42 -22.19 -12.68
C ASP A 25 4.20 -21.35 -13.07
N HIS A 26 3.90 -20.34 -12.27
CA HIS A 26 3.47 -19.07 -12.82
C HIS A 26 4.71 -18.21 -12.96
N ALA A 27 5.45 -18.45 -14.04
CA ALA A 27 6.41 -17.51 -14.57
C ALA A 27 6.06 -17.22 -16.03
N ALA A 28 5.99 -15.92 -16.36
CA ALA A 28 5.69 -15.27 -17.65
C ALA A 28 4.19 -15.16 -17.99
N ASP A 29 3.61 -14.00 -18.31
CA ASP A 29 4.12 -12.66 -18.60
C ASP A 29 2.96 -11.67 -18.54
N SER A 30 3.08 -10.61 -17.74
CA SER A 30 2.45 -9.29 -17.97
C SER A 30 2.99 -8.30 -16.95
N GLY A 31 4.08 -7.64 -17.32
CA GLY A 31 4.41 -6.29 -16.85
C GLY A 31 5.09 -6.18 -15.49
N ALA A 32 5.93 -5.16 -15.39
CA ALA A 32 6.51 -4.67 -14.16
C ALA A 32 5.49 -4.62 -13.02
N THR A 33 5.55 -5.58 -12.10
CA THR A 33 4.77 -5.56 -10.87
C THR A 33 5.67 -5.12 -9.71
N GLN A 34 5.67 -3.81 -9.50
CA GLN A 34 5.49 -3.27 -8.16
C GLN A 34 4.27 -2.34 -8.24
N PRO A 35 3.04 -2.87 -8.10
CA PRO A 35 1.85 -2.01 -8.03
C PRO A 35 1.60 -1.56 -6.59
N ALA A 36 2.21 -2.13 -5.54
CA ALA A 36 1.85 -1.77 -4.17
C ALA A 36 2.02 -0.26 -3.87
N ALA A 37 3.04 0.40 -4.43
CA ALA A 37 3.22 1.84 -4.28
C ALA A 37 2.35 2.65 -5.26
N SER A 38 2.37 2.36 -6.56
CA SER A 38 1.61 3.14 -7.55
C SER A 38 0.08 2.94 -7.46
N GLU A 39 -0.37 1.73 -7.13
CA GLU A 39 -1.78 1.39 -6.92
C GLU A 39 -2.30 2.00 -5.61
N SER A 40 -1.49 1.99 -4.53
CA SER A 40 -1.87 2.67 -3.29
C SER A 40 -1.88 4.19 -3.44
N ILE A 41 -0.98 4.79 -4.23
CA ILE A 41 -1.02 6.23 -4.51
C ILE A 41 -2.21 6.60 -5.39
N ALA A 42 -2.53 5.83 -6.42
CA ALA A 42 -3.70 6.07 -7.27
C ALA A 42 -5.01 5.95 -6.47
N ALA A 43 -5.12 4.94 -5.60
CA ALA A 43 -6.24 4.79 -4.69
C ALA A 43 -6.32 5.96 -3.68
N GLN A 44 -5.19 6.37 -3.10
CA GLN A 44 -5.12 7.55 -2.23
C GLN A 44 -5.54 8.84 -2.96
N LYS A 45 -5.26 8.96 -4.26
CA LYS A 45 -5.68 10.10 -5.09
C LYS A 45 -7.19 10.09 -5.34
N ALA A 46 -7.73 8.93 -5.68
CA ALA A 46 -9.15 8.74 -5.95
C ALA A 46 -10.00 8.99 -4.69
N ASP A 47 -9.53 8.56 -3.52
CA ASP A 47 -10.21 8.75 -2.23
C ASP A 47 -9.53 9.81 -1.36
N TYR A 48 -8.97 10.85 -1.98
CA TYR A 48 -8.26 11.87 -1.23
C TYR A 48 -9.25 12.68 -0.37
N PRO A 49 -9.03 12.79 0.96
CA PRO A 49 -10.07 13.28 1.88
C PRO A 49 -10.24 14.80 1.88
N LEU A 50 -9.28 15.54 1.33
CA LEU A 50 -9.31 17.01 1.30
C LEU A 50 -9.63 17.52 -0.10
N GLN A 51 -10.60 18.42 -0.20
CA GLN A 51 -10.84 19.24 -1.40
C GLN A 51 -9.98 20.52 -1.40
N VAL A 52 -9.19 20.74 -0.36
CA VAL A 52 -8.34 21.91 -0.13
C VAL A 52 -6.87 21.51 -0.02
N CYS A 53 -5.98 22.46 -0.30
CA CYS A 53 -4.54 22.33 -0.16
C CYS A 53 -4.18 21.94 1.28
N ALA A 54 -3.43 20.84 1.44
CA ALA A 54 -3.05 20.34 2.76
C ALA A 54 -2.24 21.35 3.61
N VAL A 55 -1.59 22.32 2.95
CA VAL A 55 -0.78 23.36 3.61
C VAL A 55 -1.54 24.67 3.77
N SER A 56 -2.05 25.26 2.68
CA SER A 56 -2.67 26.59 2.73
C SER A 56 -4.15 26.57 3.09
N GLY A 57 -4.85 25.46 2.89
CA GLY A 57 -6.31 25.36 3.08
C GLY A 57 -7.14 25.98 1.96
N GLU A 58 -6.51 26.44 0.88
CA GLU A 58 -7.20 26.95 -0.32
C GLU A 58 -7.74 25.80 -1.17
N GLU A 59 -8.81 26.02 -1.93
CA GLU A 59 -9.40 24.99 -2.79
C GLU A 59 -8.41 24.45 -3.83
N LEU A 60 -8.34 23.11 -3.93
CA LEU A 60 -7.56 22.45 -4.98
C LEU A 60 -8.29 22.64 -6.31
N GLY A 61 -7.55 23.05 -7.35
CA GLY A 61 -8.12 23.30 -8.69
C GLY A 61 -8.37 24.78 -9.00
N SER A 62 -8.60 25.61 -7.98
CA SER A 62 -8.90 27.04 -8.17
C SER A 62 -7.72 27.86 -8.70
N MET A 63 -6.48 27.33 -8.59
CA MET A 63 -5.26 27.93 -9.13
C MET A 63 -4.66 27.12 -10.30
N GLY A 64 -5.43 26.21 -10.89
CA GLY A 64 -4.96 25.27 -11.91
C GLY A 64 -4.78 23.85 -11.38
N GLU A 65 -4.00 23.04 -12.08
CA GLU A 65 -3.86 21.62 -11.76
C GLU A 65 -3.20 21.41 -10.38
N PRO A 66 -3.84 20.65 -9.46
CA PRO A 66 -3.27 20.37 -8.15
C PRO A 66 -1.92 19.64 -8.25
N PHE A 67 -0.98 20.05 -7.40
CA PHE A 67 0.33 19.42 -7.30
C PHE A 67 0.27 18.21 -6.37
N ASP A 68 0.52 17.03 -6.93
CA ASP A 68 0.54 15.75 -6.21
C ASP A 68 1.99 15.45 -5.76
N TYR A 69 2.24 15.53 -4.46
CA TYR A 69 3.54 15.21 -3.85
C TYR A 69 3.49 13.84 -3.16
N ILE A 70 4.43 12.95 -3.49
CA ILE A 70 4.56 11.65 -2.82
C ILE A 70 5.60 11.77 -1.73
N HIS A 71 5.14 11.65 -0.50
CA HIS A 71 5.98 11.65 0.68
C HIS A 71 6.41 10.23 1.04
N LYS A 72 7.73 10.01 1.07
CA LYS A 72 8.36 8.73 1.34
C LYS A 72 9.15 8.83 2.65
N GLU A 73 8.88 7.92 3.57
CA GLU A 73 9.63 7.79 4.84
C GLU A 73 10.08 6.35 5.02
N ASP A 74 11.34 6.16 5.41
CA ASP A 74 11.89 4.82 5.67
C ASP A 74 11.08 4.07 6.72
N GLY A 75 10.63 2.86 6.37
CA GLY A 75 9.81 2.01 7.23
C GLY A 75 8.33 2.43 7.32
N LYS A 76 7.86 3.36 6.49
CA LYS A 76 6.44 3.76 6.40
C LYS A 76 5.91 3.66 4.97
N PRO A 77 4.58 3.50 4.78
CA PRO A 77 3.99 3.51 3.46
C PRO A 77 4.08 4.90 2.82
N ASP A 78 4.17 4.92 1.49
CA ASP A 78 4.11 6.15 0.70
C ASP A 78 2.79 6.89 0.93
N ARG A 79 2.89 8.20 1.17
CA ARG A 79 1.73 9.06 1.42
C ARG A 79 1.57 10.08 0.31
N LEU A 80 0.40 10.11 -0.32
CA LEU A 80 0.04 11.18 -1.25
C LEU A 80 -0.33 12.45 -0.49
N VAL A 81 0.19 13.59 -0.95
CA VAL A 81 -0.13 14.91 -0.43
C VAL A 81 -0.45 15.83 -1.61
N ARG A 82 -1.69 16.31 -1.69
CA ARG A 82 -2.15 17.23 -2.75
C ARG A 82 -2.10 18.68 -2.28
N MET A 83 -1.55 19.55 -3.13
CA MET A 83 -1.24 20.95 -2.82
C MET A 83 -1.59 21.86 -3.99
N CYS A 84 -1.72 23.17 -3.74
CA CYS A 84 -2.03 24.14 -4.79
C CYS A 84 -0.79 24.70 -5.52
N CYS A 85 0.43 24.63 -4.94
CA CYS A 85 1.63 25.22 -5.53
C CYS A 85 2.95 24.67 -4.96
N ASP A 86 4.07 24.89 -5.67
CA ASP A 86 5.43 24.52 -5.20
C ASP A 86 5.83 25.19 -3.88
N GLY A 87 5.32 26.40 -3.62
CA GLY A 87 5.53 27.10 -2.36
C GLY A 87 4.99 26.30 -1.16
N CYS A 88 3.89 25.58 -1.36
CA CYS A 88 3.34 24.69 -0.35
C CYS A 88 4.23 23.47 -0.12
N VAL A 89 4.84 22.90 -1.17
CA VAL A 89 5.78 21.76 -1.03
C VAL A 89 6.94 22.11 -0.10
N LYS A 90 7.51 23.32 -0.23
CA LYS A 90 8.59 23.79 0.66
C LYS A 90 8.14 23.88 2.13
N LYS A 91 6.90 24.30 2.38
CA LYS A 91 6.34 24.34 3.75
C LYS A 91 6.01 22.95 4.27
N PHE A 92 5.52 22.06 3.42
CA PHE A 92 5.29 20.66 3.78
C PHE A 92 6.58 19.98 4.25
N LYS A 93 7.66 20.10 3.47
CA LYS A 93 8.96 19.50 3.80
C LYS A 93 9.56 19.96 5.13
N LYS A 94 9.16 21.13 5.65
CA LYS A 94 9.60 21.62 6.97
C LYS A 94 8.94 20.86 8.11
N ASP A 95 7.67 20.48 7.96
CA ASP A 95 6.87 19.85 9.02
C ASP A 95 5.91 18.78 8.44
N PRO A 96 6.42 17.72 7.78
CA PRO A 96 5.57 16.78 7.05
C PRO A 96 4.54 16.10 7.97
N ALA A 97 4.95 15.70 9.18
CA ALA A 97 4.09 15.07 10.18
C ALA A 97 2.86 15.92 10.55
N LYS A 98 3.02 17.25 10.62
CA LYS A 98 1.93 18.17 10.95
C LYS A 98 0.84 18.15 9.88
N TYR A 99 1.23 18.13 8.61
CA TYR A 99 0.28 18.17 7.49
C TYR A 99 -0.30 16.79 7.19
N LEU A 100 0.50 15.72 7.34
CA LEU A 100 0.00 14.34 7.24
C LEU A 100 -1.10 14.08 8.27
N LYS A 101 -0.93 14.54 9.52
CA LYS A 101 -1.95 14.42 10.56
C LYS A 101 -3.28 15.06 10.14
N LYS A 102 -3.25 16.22 9.48
CA LYS A 102 -4.49 16.88 8.99
C LYS A 102 -5.18 16.06 7.91
N ILE A 103 -4.42 15.43 7.02
CA ILE A 103 -4.96 14.55 5.97
C ILE A 103 -5.60 13.32 6.62
N ASP A 104 -4.92 12.72 7.60
CA ASP A 104 -5.42 11.56 8.35
C ASP A 104 -6.69 11.90 9.14
N GLU A 105 -6.73 13.04 9.82
CA GLU A 105 -7.91 13.54 10.52
C GLU A 105 -9.07 13.75 9.52
N ALA A 106 -8.82 14.33 8.35
CA ALA A 106 -9.85 14.49 7.32
C ALA A 106 -10.37 13.15 6.80
N ALA A 107 -9.50 12.15 6.60
CA ALA A 107 -9.89 10.80 6.20
C ALA A 107 -10.77 10.12 7.27
N ALA A 108 -10.36 10.23 8.54
CA ALA A 108 -11.12 9.69 9.66
C ALA A 108 -12.51 10.35 9.78
N ASN A 109 -12.58 11.67 9.62
CA ASN A 109 -13.85 12.41 9.64
C ASN A 109 -14.75 12.04 8.46
N LYS A 110 -14.20 11.89 7.24
CA LYS A 110 -14.96 11.43 6.06
C LYS A 110 -15.52 10.02 6.28
N ALA A 111 -14.74 9.12 6.86
CA ALA A 111 -15.17 7.76 7.19
C ALA A 111 -16.28 7.75 8.26
N ALA A 112 -16.16 8.58 9.31
CA ALA A 112 -17.17 8.70 10.37
C ALA A 112 -18.48 9.35 9.88
N GLY A 113 -18.39 10.32 8.96
CA GLY A 113 -19.58 10.93 8.35
C GLY A 113 -20.32 9.99 7.39
N HIS A 114 -19.60 9.09 6.72
CA HIS A 114 -20.20 8.11 5.82
C HIS A 114 -20.93 6.98 6.56
N THR A 115 -20.51 6.61 7.78
CA THR A 115 -21.20 5.59 8.59
C THR A 115 -22.44 6.11 9.31
N ALA A 116 -22.59 7.45 9.44
CA ALA A 116 -23.75 8.09 10.07
C ALA A 116 -24.96 8.30 9.13
N SER A 117 -24.78 8.22 7.80
CA SER A 117 -25.84 8.48 6.81
C SER A 117 -26.57 7.22 6.29
N LYS A 118 -26.45 6.07 6.97
CA LYS A 118 -27.23 4.86 6.64
C LYS A 118 -28.45 4.76 7.57
N HIS A 119 -29.46 5.60 7.35
CA HIS A 119 -30.82 5.46 7.90
C HIS A 119 -31.82 5.53 6.76
#